data_AF-A0AAV4HZM0-F1
#
_entry.id   AF-A0AAV4HZM0-F1
#
_cell.length_a   1.000
_cell.length_b   1.000
_cell.length_c   1.000
_cell.angle_alpha   90.00
_cell.angle_beta   90.00
_cell.angle_gamma   90.00
#
_symmetry.space_group_name_H-M   'P 1'
#
loop_
_entity.id
_entity.type
_entity.pdbx_description
1 polymer ?
#
loop_
_entity_poly.entity_id
_entity_poly.type
_entity_poly.pdbx_seq_one_letter_code
_entity_poly.pdbx_strand_id
1 'polypeptide(L)'
;MVTEKKQKKAVKQKKVDATEKKKKDQAKPEKEAKKKEGENKLRMRRKEISRKKKKRTVEAVDLVRSKAISLNEASRSFGIPLSTLGDKVRRRRSIKARSKFLLTNEEEAYLVDWGILYAECLLGRTGDDLKNEVKEILELRGDEGRRGDDLPGKDWVLSLWKRHPELSIRTP
;
A
#
# COMPACT_ATOMS: atom_id res chain seq x y z
N MET A 1 19.24 -60.06 43.02
CA MET A 1 19.22 -58.60 43.33
C MET A 1 19.90 -57.75 42.24
N VAL A 2 19.44 -57.74 40.97
CA VAL A 2 20.13 -56.94 39.90
C VAL A 2 19.19 -56.16 38.97
N THR A 3 17.86 -56.26 39.08
CA THR A 3 16.95 -55.73 38.04
C THR A 3 16.38 -54.32 38.29
N GLU A 4 16.46 -53.75 39.49
CA GLU A 4 15.85 -52.43 39.77
C GLU A 4 16.76 -51.21 39.52
N LYS A 5 18.09 -51.37 39.55
CA LYS A 5 19.02 -50.22 39.36
C LYS A 5 19.16 -49.80 37.89
N LYS A 6 18.80 -50.65 36.93
CA LYS A 6 18.93 -50.36 35.49
C LYS A 6 17.77 -49.51 34.94
N GLN A 7 16.58 -49.62 35.54
CA GLN A 7 15.40 -48.87 35.08
C GLN A 7 15.40 -47.40 35.54
N LYS A 8 15.94 -47.09 36.71
CA LYS A 8 15.99 -45.69 37.21
C LYS A 8 16.99 -44.80 36.45
N LYS A 9 18.03 -45.37 35.81
CA LYS A 9 19.03 -44.60 35.03
C LYS A 9 18.52 -44.19 33.64
N ALA A 10 17.72 -45.04 32.99
CA ALA A 10 17.15 -44.76 31.66
C ALA A 10 16.04 -43.69 31.68
N VAL A 11 15.26 -43.61 32.77
CA VAL A 11 14.21 -42.59 32.94
C VAL A 11 14.82 -41.20 33.21
N LYS A 12 16.01 -41.14 33.83
CA LYS A 12 16.66 -39.87 34.15
C LYS A 12 17.32 -39.23 32.93
N GLN A 13 17.85 -40.00 31.97
CA GLN A 13 18.39 -39.46 30.70
C GLN A 13 17.30 -38.97 29.75
N LYS A 14 16.18 -39.70 29.58
CA LYS A 14 15.07 -39.23 28.71
C LYS A 14 14.39 -37.94 29.18
N LYS A 15 14.48 -37.59 30.47
CA LYS A 15 13.89 -36.36 31.01
C LYS A 15 14.71 -35.10 30.70
N VAL A 16 16.03 -35.23 30.48
CA VAL A 16 16.92 -34.09 30.18
C VAL A 16 16.84 -33.70 28.70
N ASP A 17 16.79 -34.68 27.79
CA ASP A 17 16.66 -34.44 26.34
C ASP A 17 15.30 -33.83 25.94
N ALA A 18 14.22 -34.15 26.65
CA ALA A 18 12.89 -33.61 26.39
C ALA A 18 12.72 -32.15 26.87
N THR A 19 13.51 -31.70 27.85
CA THR A 19 13.49 -30.31 28.32
C THR A 19 14.31 -29.38 27.42
N GLU A 20 15.31 -29.89 26.71
CA GLU A 20 16.15 -29.08 25.82
C GLU A 20 15.53 -28.86 24.43
N LYS A 21 14.74 -29.83 23.91
CA LYS A 21 13.95 -29.64 22.68
C LYS A 21 12.78 -28.65 22.83
N LYS A 22 12.08 -28.67 23.98
CA LYS A 22 10.90 -27.79 24.20
C LYS A 22 11.26 -26.30 24.33
N LYS A 23 12.52 -25.98 24.68
CA LYS A 23 13.04 -24.60 24.76
C LYS A 23 13.39 -23.99 23.40
N LYS A 24 13.65 -24.82 22.37
CA LYS A 24 14.08 -24.35 21.04
C LYS A 24 12.91 -23.98 20.12
N ASP A 25 11.76 -24.63 20.27
CA ASP A 25 10.55 -24.36 19.47
C ASP A 25 9.77 -23.12 19.95
N GLN A 26 9.86 -22.74 21.22
CA GLN A 26 9.22 -21.53 21.75
C GLN A 26 10.02 -20.24 21.48
N ALA A 27 11.32 -20.34 21.17
CA ALA A 27 12.17 -19.18 20.90
C ALA A 27 12.06 -18.65 19.45
N LYS A 28 11.46 -19.42 18.54
CA LYS A 28 11.27 -19.05 17.13
C LYS A 28 10.15 -18.01 16.92
N PRO A 29 8.94 -18.15 17.50
CA PRO A 29 7.87 -17.16 17.31
C PRO A 29 8.15 -15.82 18.00
N GLU A 30 8.80 -15.78 19.17
CA GLU A 30 9.12 -14.52 19.86
C GLU A 30 10.18 -13.68 19.13
N LYS A 31 11.21 -14.32 18.56
CA LYS A 31 12.23 -13.61 17.77
C LYS A 31 11.65 -13.07 16.48
N GLU A 32 10.71 -13.80 15.87
CA GLU A 32 10.03 -13.37 14.65
C GLU A 32 9.02 -12.23 14.93
N ALA A 33 8.30 -12.28 16.06
CA ALA A 33 7.41 -11.22 16.50
C ALA A 33 8.18 -9.92 16.82
N LYS A 34 9.30 -10.00 17.57
CA LYS A 34 10.15 -8.83 17.87
C LYS A 34 10.78 -8.22 16.62
N LYS A 35 11.14 -9.05 15.63
CA LYS A 35 11.62 -8.57 14.31
C LYS A 35 10.51 -7.84 13.54
N LYS A 36 9.30 -8.42 13.47
CA LYS A 36 8.12 -7.80 12.84
C LYS A 36 7.74 -6.48 13.52
N GLU A 37 7.86 -6.40 14.84
CA GLU A 37 7.59 -5.18 15.61
C GLU A 37 8.62 -4.07 15.34
N GLY A 38 9.91 -4.43 15.27
CA GLY A 38 10.99 -3.51 14.88
C GLY A 38 10.83 -2.98 13.45
N GLU A 39 10.48 -3.85 12.50
CA GLU A 39 10.19 -3.47 11.11
C GLU A 39 8.97 -2.55 11.01
N ASN A 40 7.92 -2.81 11.80
CA ASN A 40 6.75 -1.94 11.85
C ASN A 40 7.09 -0.55 12.41
N LYS A 41 7.86 -0.49 13.52
CA LYS A 41 8.35 0.78 14.10
C LYS A 41 9.19 1.59 13.09
N LEU A 42 10.09 0.94 12.36
CA LEU A 42 10.88 1.59 11.31
C LEU A 42 10.00 2.10 10.15
N ARG A 43 9.02 1.32 9.71
CA ARG A 43 8.04 1.69 8.67
C ARG A 43 7.22 2.91 9.09
N MET A 44 6.79 2.98 10.35
CA MET A 44 6.04 4.12 10.89
C MET A 44 6.91 5.40 10.93
N ARG A 45 8.15 5.31 11.43
CA ARG A 45 9.11 6.43 11.38
C ARG A 45 9.35 6.94 9.97
N ARG A 46 9.55 6.05 8.98
CA ARG A 46 9.72 6.43 7.57
C ARG A 46 8.50 7.18 7.02
N LYS A 47 7.28 6.70 7.31
CA LYS A 47 6.04 7.38 6.91
C LYS A 47 5.94 8.77 7.53
N GLU A 48 6.31 8.92 8.79
CA GLU A 48 6.26 10.19 9.50
C GLU A 48 7.24 11.22 8.93
N ILE A 49 8.49 10.81 8.67
CA ILE A 49 9.49 11.64 7.99
C ILE A 49 8.98 12.09 6.61
N SER A 50 8.39 11.17 5.84
CA SER A 50 7.81 11.49 4.54
C SER A 50 6.65 12.49 4.64
N ARG A 51 5.76 12.33 5.64
CA ARG A 51 4.64 13.25 5.89
C ARG A 51 5.15 14.64 6.26
N LYS A 52 6.12 14.72 7.18
CA LYS A 52 6.75 15.98 7.61
C LYS A 52 7.42 16.70 6.44
N LYS A 53 8.18 15.97 5.61
CA LYS A 53 8.81 16.53 4.39
C LYS A 53 7.77 17.10 3.42
N LYS A 54 6.65 16.39 3.21
CA LYS A 54 5.55 16.84 2.35
C LYS A 54 4.91 18.12 2.89
N LYS A 55 4.61 18.19 4.20
CA LYS A 55 4.04 19.38 4.84
C LYS A 55 4.93 20.63 4.68
N ARG A 56 6.21 20.51 5.02
CA ARG A 56 7.21 21.60 4.85
C ARG A 56 7.26 22.12 3.42
N THR A 57 7.12 21.24 2.44
CA THR A 57 7.15 21.61 1.02
C THR A 57 5.89 22.38 0.60
N VAL A 58 4.73 22.04 1.16
CA VAL A 58 3.46 22.74 0.88
C VAL A 58 3.53 24.16 1.46
N GLU A 59 3.88 24.26 2.75
CA GLU A 59 4.02 25.54 3.46
C GLU A 59 5.01 26.48 2.75
N ALA A 60 6.18 25.98 2.34
CA ALA A 60 7.17 26.77 1.62
C ALA A 60 6.64 27.32 0.27
N VAL A 61 5.85 26.52 -0.45
CA VAL A 61 5.29 26.95 -1.74
C VAL A 61 4.20 28.01 -1.53
N ASP A 62 3.38 27.86 -0.49
CA ASP A 62 2.29 28.79 -0.19
C ASP A 62 2.82 30.17 0.25
N LEU A 63 3.89 30.20 1.06
CA LEU A 63 4.57 31.44 1.46
C LEU A 63 5.24 32.16 0.28
N VAL A 64 5.85 31.40 -0.65
CA VAL A 64 6.44 32.00 -1.86
C VAL A 64 5.37 32.52 -2.82
N ARG A 65 4.23 31.81 -2.95
CA ARG A 65 3.12 32.23 -3.81
C ARG A 65 2.39 33.47 -3.29
N SER A 66 2.24 33.58 -1.96
CA SER A 66 1.72 34.78 -1.30
C SER A 66 2.71 35.96 -1.29
N LYS A 67 3.90 35.79 -1.88
CA LYS A 67 5.00 36.78 -1.91
C LYS A 67 5.47 37.21 -0.51
N ALA A 68 5.22 36.41 0.53
CA ALA A 68 5.66 36.71 1.90
C ALA A 68 7.19 36.57 2.05
N ILE A 69 7.79 35.61 1.32
CA ILE A 69 9.24 35.35 1.34
C ILE A 69 9.76 35.07 -0.07
N SER A 70 11.05 35.31 -0.28
CA SER A 70 11.72 35.01 -1.55
C SER A 70 11.98 33.50 -1.73
N LEU A 71 12.17 33.04 -2.97
CA LEU A 71 12.53 31.65 -3.28
C LEU A 71 13.81 31.20 -2.55
N ASN A 72 14.78 32.10 -2.42
CA ASN A 72 16.08 31.80 -1.81
C ASN A 72 15.97 31.72 -0.28
N GLU A 73 15.19 32.61 0.31
CA GLU A 73 14.90 32.61 1.74
C GLU A 73 14.09 31.36 2.14
N ALA A 74 13.06 31.00 1.36
CA ALA A 74 12.30 29.78 1.54
C ALA A 74 13.16 28.51 1.42
N SER A 75 14.13 28.50 0.49
CA SER A 75 15.08 27.39 0.35
C SER A 75 15.91 27.20 1.61
N ARG A 76 16.41 28.29 2.20
CA ARG A 76 17.24 28.28 3.42
C ARG A 76 16.43 27.89 4.67
N SER A 77 15.26 28.50 4.87
CA SER A 77 14.43 28.24 6.05
C SER A 77 13.82 26.83 6.06
N PHE A 78 13.37 26.33 4.91
CA PHE A 78 12.76 25.00 4.80
C PHE A 78 13.75 23.89 4.41
N GLY A 79 15.00 24.21 4.06
CA GLY A 79 16.01 23.24 3.65
C GLY A 79 15.62 22.47 2.38
N ILE A 80 14.92 23.11 1.46
CA ILE A 80 14.46 22.53 0.19
C ILE A 80 15.29 23.12 -0.94
N PRO A 81 15.86 22.32 -1.87
CA PRO A 81 16.63 22.86 -2.99
C PRO A 81 15.83 23.86 -3.84
N LEU A 82 16.50 24.93 -4.27
CA LEU A 82 15.89 26.03 -5.01
C LEU A 82 15.23 25.57 -6.32
N SER A 83 15.84 24.62 -7.02
CA SER A 83 15.28 23.99 -8.24
C SER A 83 13.95 23.27 -7.96
N THR A 84 13.90 22.48 -6.88
CA THR A 84 12.69 21.74 -6.48
C THR A 84 11.57 22.68 -6.08
N LEU A 85 11.89 23.75 -5.35
CA LEU A 85 10.92 24.75 -4.94
C LEU A 85 10.39 25.54 -6.15
N GLY A 86 11.30 25.97 -7.03
CA GLY A 86 10.96 26.68 -8.27
C GLY A 86 10.04 25.88 -9.20
N ASP A 87 10.30 24.59 -9.39
CA ASP A 87 9.45 23.70 -10.19
C ASP A 87 8.03 23.58 -9.64
N LYS A 88 7.90 23.53 -8.30
CA LYS A 88 6.60 23.43 -7.61
C LYS A 88 5.82 24.75 -7.64
N VAL A 89 6.52 25.88 -7.45
CA VAL A 89 5.92 27.21 -7.53
C VAL A 89 5.39 27.46 -8.93
N ARG A 90 6.20 27.20 -9.97
CA ARG A 90 5.86 27.35 -11.39
C ARG A 90 4.95 26.25 -11.97
N ARG A 91 4.45 25.34 -11.12
CA ARG A 91 3.57 24.20 -11.49
C ARG A 91 4.15 23.22 -12.53
N ARG A 92 5.45 23.24 -12.81
CA ARG A 92 6.12 22.23 -13.65
C ARG A 92 6.04 20.83 -13.03
N ARG A 93 5.97 20.77 -11.70
CA ARG A 93 5.74 19.53 -10.95
C ARG A 93 4.63 19.73 -9.91
N SER A 94 3.68 18.80 -9.87
CA SER A 94 2.59 18.84 -8.89
C SER A 94 3.12 18.70 -7.45
N ILE A 95 2.52 19.45 -6.53
CA ILE A 95 2.84 19.39 -5.08
C ILE A 95 2.22 18.12 -4.48
N LYS A 96 0.98 17.82 -4.89
CA LYS A 96 0.31 16.55 -4.58
C LYS A 96 0.90 15.47 -5.48
N ALA A 97 1.21 14.32 -4.87
CA ALA A 97 1.49 13.12 -5.65
C ALA A 97 0.22 12.82 -6.46
N ARG A 98 0.36 12.60 -7.77
CA ARG A 98 -0.75 12.12 -8.59
C ARG A 98 -1.22 10.78 -8.03
N SER A 99 -2.53 10.54 -8.06
CA SER A 99 -3.10 9.25 -7.69
C SER A 99 -2.39 8.16 -8.50
N LYS A 100 -2.11 7.03 -7.84
CA LYS A 100 -1.61 5.84 -8.54
C LYS A 100 -2.75 5.09 -9.23
N PHE A 101 -3.98 5.31 -8.76
CA PHE A 101 -5.18 4.68 -9.29
C PHE A 101 -5.70 5.48 -10.46
N LEU A 102 -6.20 4.74 -11.46
CA LEU A 102 -6.86 5.31 -12.64
C LEU A 102 -8.16 6.02 -12.22
N LEU A 103 -8.95 5.36 -11.38
CA LEU A 103 -10.21 5.87 -10.85
C LEU A 103 -10.02 6.53 -9.47
N THR A 104 -10.93 7.44 -9.14
CA THR A 104 -11.16 7.91 -7.78
C THR A 104 -11.83 6.82 -6.94
N ASN A 105 -11.82 6.97 -5.62
CA ASN A 105 -12.49 6.00 -4.73
C ASN A 105 -14.02 5.97 -4.97
N GLU A 106 -14.60 7.09 -5.37
CA GLU A 106 -16.04 7.22 -5.63
C GLU A 106 -16.40 6.53 -6.95
N GLU A 107 -15.64 6.80 -8.02
CA GLU A 107 -15.78 6.12 -9.32
C GLU A 107 -15.59 4.60 -9.17
N GLU A 108 -14.61 4.19 -8.36
CA GLU A 108 -14.37 2.77 -8.11
C GLU A 108 -15.49 2.12 -7.31
N ALA A 109 -16.08 2.81 -6.33
CA ALA A 109 -17.24 2.31 -5.60
C ALA A 109 -18.46 2.15 -6.52
N TYR A 110 -18.73 3.15 -7.36
CA TYR A 110 -19.77 3.07 -8.39
C TYR A 110 -19.59 1.86 -9.30
N LEU A 111 -18.36 1.60 -9.76
CA LEU A 111 -18.05 0.46 -10.62
C LEU A 111 -18.26 -0.90 -9.92
N VAL A 112 -17.99 -0.96 -8.61
CA VAL A 112 -18.24 -2.16 -7.79
C VAL A 112 -19.75 -2.36 -7.61
N ASP A 113 -20.48 -1.31 -7.24
CA ASP A 113 -21.94 -1.35 -7.07
C ASP A 113 -22.63 -1.77 -8.38
N TRP A 114 -22.19 -1.20 -9.50
CA TRP A 114 -22.60 -1.61 -10.84
C TRP A 114 -22.34 -3.10 -11.06
N GLY A 115 -21.12 -3.60 -10.80
CA GLY A 115 -20.79 -5.02 -10.94
C GLY A 115 -21.70 -5.95 -10.11
N ILE A 116 -22.04 -5.55 -8.89
CA ILE A 116 -22.93 -6.31 -7.99
C ILE A 116 -24.36 -6.31 -8.51
N LEU A 117 -24.91 -5.15 -8.85
CA LEU A 117 -26.28 -5.01 -9.37
C LEU A 117 -26.50 -5.87 -10.63
N TYR A 118 -25.54 -5.86 -11.55
CA TYR A 118 -25.62 -6.69 -12.75
C TYR A 118 -25.50 -8.18 -12.45
N ALA A 119 -24.69 -8.57 -11.45
CA ALA A 119 -24.61 -9.95 -11.00
C ALA A 119 -25.93 -10.44 -10.37
N GLU A 120 -26.63 -9.59 -9.60
CA GLU A 120 -27.95 -9.88 -9.03
C GLU A 120 -29.02 -10.05 -10.13
N CYS A 121 -28.91 -9.29 -11.21
CA CYS A 121 -29.78 -9.41 -12.39
C CYS A 121 -29.44 -10.60 -13.29
N LEU A 122 -28.58 -11.53 -12.85
CA LEU A 122 -28.07 -12.69 -13.61
C LEU A 122 -27.28 -12.30 -14.88
N LEU A 123 -26.97 -11.02 -15.05
CA LEU A 123 -26.17 -10.45 -16.14
C LEU A 123 -24.72 -10.36 -15.69
N GLY A 124 -24.07 -11.51 -15.56
CA GLY A 124 -22.65 -11.55 -15.19
C GLY A 124 -21.81 -10.78 -16.20
N ARG A 125 -20.98 -9.85 -15.72
CA ARG A 125 -20.08 -9.03 -16.54
C ARG A 125 -18.71 -9.66 -16.68
N THR A 126 -18.12 -9.50 -17.86
CA THR A 126 -16.78 -9.96 -18.18
C THR A 126 -15.75 -8.91 -17.77
N GLY A 127 -14.49 -9.33 -17.61
CA GLY A 127 -13.40 -8.40 -17.37
C GLY A 127 -13.22 -7.33 -18.47
N ASP A 128 -13.70 -7.58 -19.70
CA ASP A 128 -13.68 -6.59 -20.78
C ASP A 128 -14.83 -5.57 -20.67
N ASP A 129 -16.01 -5.97 -20.19
CA ASP A 129 -17.11 -5.03 -19.89
C ASP A 129 -16.69 -4.00 -18.85
N LEU A 130 -15.98 -4.46 -17.81
CA LEU A 130 -15.38 -3.58 -16.80
C LEU A 130 -14.40 -2.57 -17.38
N LYS A 131 -13.61 -2.95 -18.41
CA LYS A 131 -12.68 -2.01 -19.05
C LYS A 131 -13.42 -0.98 -19.87
N ASN A 132 -14.51 -1.38 -20.53
CA ASN A 132 -15.35 -0.47 -21.31
C ASN A 132 -16.05 0.55 -20.41
N GLU A 133 -16.64 0.11 -19.29
CA GLU A 133 -17.26 1.03 -18.32
C GLU A 133 -16.24 2.03 -17.75
N VAL A 134 -15.02 1.57 -17.43
CA VAL A 134 -13.94 2.47 -17.00
C VAL A 134 -13.58 3.48 -18.09
N LYS A 135 -13.53 3.03 -19.35
CA LYS A 135 -13.25 3.90 -20.49
C LYS A 135 -14.31 5.00 -20.60
N GLU A 136 -15.59 4.64 -20.47
CA GLU A 136 -16.69 5.61 -20.46
C GLU A 136 -16.58 6.62 -19.31
N ILE A 137 -16.26 6.16 -18.09
CA ILE A 137 -16.04 7.04 -16.93
C ILE A 137 -14.89 8.04 -17.20
N LEU A 138 -13.79 7.57 -17.81
CA LEU A 138 -12.64 8.42 -18.13
C LEU A 138 -12.94 9.44 -19.24
N GLU A 139 -13.67 9.01 -20.28
CA GLU A 139 -14.13 9.88 -21.36
C GLU A 139 -15.06 10.98 -20.84
N LEU A 140 -16.02 10.64 -19.96
CA LEU A 140 -16.91 11.62 -19.33
C LEU A 140 -16.16 12.66 -18.48
N ARG A 141 -15.06 12.24 -17.85
CA ARG A 141 -14.21 13.13 -17.06
C ARG A 141 -13.33 14.04 -17.92
N GLY A 142 -13.17 13.72 -19.21
CA GLY A 142 -12.25 14.41 -20.11
C GLY A 142 -10.78 14.21 -19.74
N ASP A 143 -10.47 13.13 -19.01
CA ASP A 143 -9.10 12.73 -18.72
C ASP A 143 -8.66 11.76 -19.83
N GLU A 144 -8.15 12.32 -20.94
CA GLU A 144 -7.35 11.54 -21.90
C GLU A 144 -6.15 10.98 -21.11
N GLY A 145 -6.07 9.67 -21.04
CA GLY A 145 -5.24 8.97 -20.08
C GLY A 145 -3.75 9.21 -20.29
N ARG A 146 -2.98 8.70 -19.32
CA ARG A 146 -1.53 8.90 -19.22
C ARG A 146 -0.72 8.37 -20.40
N ARG A 147 -1.34 7.60 -21.30
CA ARG A 147 -0.66 6.71 -22.26
C ARG A 147 -1.38 6.54 -23.59
N GLY A 148 -2.30 7.41 -24.02
CA GLY A 148 -2.90 7.37 -25.36
C GLY A 148 -3.80 6.16 -25.68
N ASP A 149 -3.60 5.03 -25.01
CA ASP A 149 -4.48 3.86 -24.99
C ASP A 149 -5.21 3.85 -23.64
N ASP A 150 -6.37 4.48 -23.59
CA ASP A 150 -7.12 4.78 -22.35
C ASP A 150 -7.82 3.56 -21.72
N LEU A 151 -7.38 2.35 -22.05
CA LEU A 151 -7.96 1.13 -21.51
C LEU A 151 -7.16 0.59 -20.33
N PRO A 152 -7.82 0.28 -19.19
CA PRO A 152 -7.17 -0.44 -18.11
C PRO A 152 -6.69 -1.83 -18.58
N GLY A 153 -5.41 -2.10 -18.36
CA GLY A 153 -4.81 -3.39 -18.69
C GLY A 153 -5.35 -4.55 -17.83
N LYS A 154 -5.04 -5.79 -18.22
CA LYS A 154 -5.45 -7.00 -17.47
C LYS A 154 -5.00 -6.96 -16.00
N ASP A 155 -3.81 -6.42 -15.73
CA ASP A 155 -3.28 -6.26 -14.37
C ASP A 155 -4.11 -5.31 -13.51
N TRP A 156 -4.71 -4.28 -14.11
CA TRP A 156 -5.58 -3.36 -13.37
C TRP A 156 -6.84 -4.08 -12.90
N VAL A 157 -7.46 -4.86 -13.79
CA VAL A 157 -8.65 -5.66 -13.47
C VAL A 157 -8.33 -6.68 -12.36
N LEU A 158 -7.21 -7.39 -12.46
CA LEU A 158 -6.75 -8.30 -11.39
C LEU A 158 -6.50 -7.58 -10.07
N SER A 159 -5.95 -6.35 -10.12
CA SER A 159 -5.75 -5.53 -8.92
C SER A 159 -7.05 -5.01 -8.34
N LEU A 160 -8.09 -4.80 -9.16
CA LEU A 160 -9.43 -4.43 -8.69
C LEU A 160 -10.03 -5.59 -7.88
N TRP A 161 -9.97 -6.82 -8.38
CA TRP A 161 -10.50 -8.00 -7.66
C TRP A 161 -9.76 -8.30 -6.36
N LYS A 162 -8.45 -8.07 -6.34
CA LYS A 162 -7.66 -8.20 -5.09
C LYS A 162 -8.11 -7.20 -4.03
N ARG A 163 -8.67 -6.05 -4.43
CA ARG A 163 -9.18 -5.02 -3.53
C ARG A 163 -10.63 -5.26 -3.14
N HIS A 164 -11.43 -5.80 -4.08
CA HIS A 164 -12.85 -6.09 -3.94
C HIS A 164 -13.14 -7.56 -4.23
N PRO A 165 -12.97 -8.46 -3.23
CA PRO A 165 -13.25 -9.88 -3.41
C PRO A 165 -14.75 -10.20 -3.55
N GLU A 166 -15.62 -9.21 -3.35
CA GLU A 166 -17.08 -9.29 -3.51
C GLU A 166 -17.48 -9.44 -4.99
N LEU A 167 -16.62 -9.00 -5.91
CA LEU A 167 -16.83 -9.16 -7.34
C LEU A 167 -16.38 -10.56 -7.78
N SER A 168 -17.31 -11.34 -8.33
CA SER A 168 -17.02 -12.61 -8.99
C SER A 168 -17.15 -12.48 -10.50
N ILE A 169 -16.10 -12.83 -11.22
CA ILE A 169 -16.05 -12.70 -12.69
C ILE A 169 -16.46 -14.02 -13.32
N ARG A 170 -17.30 -13.93 -14.34
CA ARG A 170 -17.50 -15.04 -15.26
C ARG A 170 -16.36 -15.03 -16.26
N THR A 171 -15.65 -16.14 -16.35
CA THR A 171 -14.68 -16.37 -17.42
C THR A 171 -15.47 -16.41 -18.73
N PRO A 172 -15.04 -15.68 -19.78
CA PRO A 172 -15.73 -15.72 -21.07
C PRO A 172 -15.72 -17.14 -21.67
#